data_AF-A0A541BWG3-F1
#
_entry.id   AF-A0A541BWG3-F1
#
_cell.length_a   1.000
_cell.length_b   1.000
_cell.length_c   1.000
_cell.angle_alpha   90.00
_cell.angle_beta   90.00
_cell.angle_gamma   90.00
#
_symmetry.space_group_name_H-M   'P 1'
#
loop_
_entity.id
_entity.type
_entity.pdbx_description
1 polymer ?
#
loop_
_entity_poly.entity_id
_entity_poly.type
_entity_poly.pdbx_seq_one_letter_code
_entity_poly.pdbx_strand_id
1 'polypeptide(L)'
;MRSLLLNAAAFVAVGLASSQAAAQACANAREKAAFDLRALQTHLMVGALSCGMHDRYNAFVTRFQSDLAGAHRHLTGYFNRVHGRSAQRDLNQYITALANAQSQEGIRLGSDFCGKVGPMFDRVMSVGANADLLAISAEANLPQAYAVRSCDLRTAETPSRTGTQRR
;
A
#
# COMPACT_ATOMS: atom_id res chain seq x y z
N MET A 1 55.06 -34.49 -39.07
CA MET A 1 53.62 -34.15 -39.13
C MET A 1 52.82 -35.26 -38.49
N ARG A 2 52.30 -35.05 -37.27
CA ARG A 2 51.18 -35.83 -36.67
C ARG A 2 50.74 -35.19 -35.36
N SER A 3 49.75 -34.30 -35.52
CA SER A 3 48.68 -33.83 -34.64
C SER A 3 48.82 -33.88 -33.11
N LEU A 4 48.87 -32.68 -32.52
CA LEU A 4 48.47 -32.37 -31.15
C LEU A 4 46.94 -32.32 -31.05
N LEU A 5 46.34 -33.09 -30.14
CA LEU A 5 44.96 -32.88 -29.66
C LEU A 5 44.89 -33.26 -28.17
N LEU A 6 44.98 -32.25 -27.29
CA LEU A 6 44.62 -32.37 -25.88
C LEU A 6 43.28 -31.66 -25.70
N ASN A 7 42.21 -32.44 -25.53
CA ASN A 7 40.87 -31.96 -25.25
C ASN A 7 40.79 -31.44 -23.80
N ALA A 8 40.55 -30.13 -23.65
CA ALA A 8 40.16 -29.54 -22.38
C ALA A 8 38.65 -29.74 -22.17
N ALA A 9 38.27 -30.60 -21.22
CA ALA A 9 36.88 -30.72 -20.79
C ALA A 9 36.54 -29.55 -19.84
N ALA A 10 35.82 -28.55 -20.36
CA ALA A 10 35.27 -27.46 -19.56
C ALA A 10 34.05 -27.95 -18.77
N PHE A 11 34.19 -28.06 -17.45
CA PHE A 11 33.05 -28.23 -16.54
C PHE A 11 32.23 -26.94 -16.52
N VAL A 12 31.08 -26.94 -17.18
CA VAL A 12 30.09 -25.87 -17.06
C VAL A 12 29.29 -26.11 -15.78
N ALA A 13 29.66 -25.41 -14.71
CA ALA A 13 28.84 -25.32 -13.51
C ALA A 13 27.59 -24.49 -13.84
N VAL A 14 26.45 -25.15 -14.07
CA VAL A 14 25.14 -24.52 -14.15
C VAL A 14 24.77 -24.05 -12.73
N GLY A 15 25.08 -22.81 -12.43
CA GLY A 15 24.62 -22.15 -11.21
C GLY A 15 23.10 -22.04 -11.23
N LEU A 16 22.43 -22.80 -10.35
CA LEU A 16 21.04 -22.57 -9.99
C LEU A 16 20.94 -21.15 -9.42
N ALA A 17 20.43 -20.22 -10.21
CA ALA A 17 20.06 -18.90 -9.74
C ALA A 17 18.84 -19.06 -8.81
N SER A 18 19.10 -19.35 -7.54
CA SER A 18 18.13 -19.19 -6.48
C SER A 18 17.68 -17.73 -6.48
N SER A 19 16.48 -17.50 -7.00
CA SER A 19 15.78 -16.23 -6.96
C SER A 19 15.50 -15.95 -5.50
N GLN A 20 16.46 -15.35 -4.80
CA GLN A 20 16.21 -14.72 -3.52
C GLN A 20 15.17 -13.65 -3.82
N ALA A 21 13.92 -13.91 -3.42
CA ALA A 21 12.88 -12.92 -3.42
C ALA A 21 13.33 -11.82 -2.44
N ALA A 22 14.15 -10.89 -2.92
CA ALA A 22 14.32 -9.60 -2.27
C ALA A 22 12.92 -9.08 -2.04
N ALA A 23 12.53 -8.86 -0.79
CA ALA A 23 11.19 -8.43 -0.43
C ALA A 23 10.84 -7.22 -1.31
N GLN A 24 10.02 -7.45 -2.34
CA GLN A 24 9.67 -6.35 -3.22
C GLN A 24 8.91 -5.33 -2.36
N ALA A 25 9.41 -4.10 -2.31
CA ALA A 25 8.80 -2.97 -1.61
C ALA A 25 7.55 -2.47 -2.36
N CYS A 26 6.66 -3.40 -2.69
CA CYS A 26 5.35 -3.18 -3.29
C CYS A 26 4.30 -3.88 -2.41
N ALA A 27 3.08 -3.36 -2.45
CA ALA A 27 1.93 -3.93 -1.77
C ALA A 27 1.23 -4.94 -2.68
N ASN A 28 0.88 -6.12 -2.17
CA ASN A 28 -0.08 -7.00 -2.82
C ASN A 28 -1.51 -6.43 -2.71
N ALA A 29 -2.48 -7.03 -3.40
CA ALA A 29 -3.85 -6.53 -3.44
C ALA A 29 -4.50 -6.35 -2.05
N ARG A 30 -4.27 -7.27 -1.10
CA ARG A 30 -4.81 -7.17 0.27
C ARG A 30 -4.13 -6.08 1.07
N GLU A 31 -2.81 -5.94 0.92
CA GLU A 31 -2.05 -4.87 1.55
C GLU A 31 -2.48 -3.50 1.00
N LYS A 32 -2.68 -3.37 -0.32
CA LYS A 32 -3.18 -2.13 -0.94
C LYS A 32 -4.57 -1.75 -0.44
N ALA A 33 -5.49 -2.71 -0.38
CA ALA A 33 -6.82 -2.48 0.20
C ALA A 33 -6.73 -2.04 1.67
N ALA A 34 -5.75 -2.55 2.42
CA ALA A 34 -5.51 -2.13 3.81
C ALA A 34 -4.97 -0.69 3.92
N PHE A 35 -4.08 -0.27 3.01
CA PHE A 35 -3.64 1.12 2.90
C PHE A 35 -4.81 2.06 2.60
N ASP A 36 -5.71 1.66 1.69
CA ASP A 36 -6.87 2.46 1.31
C ASP A 36 -7.89 2.56 2.45
N LEU A 37 -8.21 1.44 3.12
CA LEU A 37 -9.12 1.45 4.27
C LEU A 37 -8.55 2.25 5.44
N ARG A 38 -7.23 2.21 5.66
CA ARG A 38 -6.59 3.04 6.69
C ARG A 38 -6.65 4.53 6.35
N ALA A 39 -6.48 4.89 5.08
CA ALA A 39 -6.67 6.27 4.63
C ALA A 39 -8.13 6.73 4.80
N LEU A 40 -9.11 5.89 4.50
CA LEU A 40 -10.52 6.17 4.76
C LEU A 40 -10.81 6.39 6.23
N GLN A 41 -10.38 5.48 7.11
CA GLN A 41 -10.54 5.62 8.55
C GLN A 41 -9.93 6.94 9.06
N THR A 42 -8.73 7.27 8.60
CA THR A 42 -8.03 8.49 9.03
C THR A 42 -8.77 9.73 8.55
N HIS A 43 -9.32 9.71 7.33
CA HIS A 43 -10.05 10.85 6.76
C HIS A 43 -11.35 11.12 7.53
N LEU A 44 -12.07 10.05 7.88
CA LEU A 44 -13.26 10.13 8.73
C LEU A 44 -12.93 10.59 10.14
N MET A 45 -11.79 10.17 10.71
CA MET A 45 -11.31 10.63 12.01
C MET A 45 -10.97 12.13 11.99
N VAL A 46 -10.29 12.62 10.96
CA VAL A 46 -10.02 14.06 10.78
C VAL A 46 -11.35 14.81 10.63
N GLY A 47 -12.30 14.28 9.85
CA GLY A 47 -13.68 14.81 9.77
C GLY A 47 -14.35 14.92 11.13
N ALA A 48 -14.23 13.90 11.97
CA ALA A 48 -14.79 13.91 13.32
C ALA A 48 -14.20 15.02 14.19
N LEU A 49 -12.87 15.18 14.16
CA LEU A 49 -12.16 16.17 14.96
C LEU A 49 -12.40 17.60 14.46
N SER A 50 -12.32 17.82 13.15
CA SER A 50 -12.43 19.16 12.54
C SER A 50 -13.86 19.67 12.44
N CYS A 51 -14.84 18.77 12.31
CA CYS A 51 -16.24 19.13 12.04
C CYS A 51 -17.21 18.69 13.15
N GLY A 52 -16.71 18.18 14.28
CA GLY A 52 -17.55 17.75 15.40
C GLY A 52 -18.33 16.44 15.16
N MET A 53 -17.96 15.62 14.17
CA MET A 53 -18.68 14.39 13.79
C MET A 53 -18.28 13.14 14.62
N HIS A 54 -18.00 13.32 15.91
CA HIS A 54 -17.49 12.26 16.80
C HIS A 54 -18.41 11.02 16.84
N ASP A 55 -19.72 11.22 16.96
CA ASP A 55 -20.67 10.11 17.02
C ASP A 55 -20.73 9.32 15.72
N ARG A 56 -20.61 9.99 14.57
CA ARG A 56 -20.56 9.33 13.25
C ARG A 56 -19.31 8.46 13.13
N TYR A 57 -18.16 8.96 13.62
CA TYR A 57 -16.92 8.18 13.66
C TYR A 57 -17.01 6.99 14.60
N ASN A 58 -17.57 7.17 15.80
CA ASN A 58 -17.77 6.09 16.75
C ASN A 58 -18.69 5.00 16.18
N ALA A 59 -19.78 5.39 15.50
CA ALA A 59 -20.66 4.45 14.81
C ALA A 59 -19.94 3.69 13.69
N PHE A 60 -19.14 4.39 12.88
CA PHE A 60 -18.31 3.79 11.84
C PHE A 60 -17.32 2.76 12.42
N VAL A 61 -16.54 3.14 13.42
CA VAL A 61 -15.55 2.24 14.05
C VAL A 61 -16.25 1.05 14.70
N THR A 62 -17.36 1.27 15.42
CA THR A 62 -18.09 0.18 16.08
C THR A 62 -18.60 -0.84 15.07
N ARG A 63 -19.16 -0.38 13.95
CA ARG A 63 -19.68 -1.25 12.89
C ARG A 63 -18.59 -2.04 12.19
N PHE A 64 -17.49 -1.37 11.81
CA PHE A 64 -16.45 -1.95 10.95
C PHE A 64 -15.18 -2.34 11.70
N GLN A 65 -15.21 -2.44 13.03
CA GLN A 65 -14.03 -2.74 13.87
C GLN A 65 -13.25 -3.98 13.42
N SER A 66 -13.95 -5.03 12.97
CA SER A 66 -13.31 -6.27 12.49
C SER A 66 -12.50 -6.02 11.21
N ASP A 67 -13.05 -5.24 10.28
CA ASP A 67 -12.39 -4.89 9.02
C ASP A 67 -11.22 -3.95 9.25
N LEU A 68 -11.39 -2.95 10.13
CA LEU A 68 -10.32 -2.03 10.52
C LEU A 68 -9.16 -2.79 11.20
N ALA A 69 -9.47 -3.75 12.08
CA ALA A 69 -8.47 -4.61 12.69
C ALA A 69 -7.79 -5.53 11.65
N GLY A 70 -8.54 -6.05 10.69
CA GLY A 70 -8.02 -6.85 9.57
C GLY A 70 -7.04 -6.05 8.69
N ALA A 71 -7.43 -4.84 8.29
CA ALA A 71 -6.56 -3.94 7.55
C ALA A 71 -5.30 -3.59 8.35
N HIS A 72 -5.42 -3.33 9.66
CA HIS A 72 -4.24 -3.07 10.48
C HIS A 72 -3.27 -4.27 10.49
N ARG A 73 -3.78 -5.51 10.62
CA ARG A 73 -2.94 -6.73 10.52
C ARG A 73 -2.24 -6.84 9.16
N HIS A 74 -2.93 -6.52 8.06
CA HIS A 74 -2.33 -6.52 6.72
C HIS A 74 -1.25 -5.45 6.57
N LEU A 75 -1.45 -4.25 7.12
CA LEU A 75 -0.41 -3.22 7.18
C LEU A 75 0.79 -3.70 7.99
N THR A 76 0.58 -4.24 9.19
CA THR A 76 1.68 -4.81 9.99
C THR A 76 2.43 -5.90 9.22
N GLY A 77 1.72 -6.78 8.50
CA GLY A 77 2.32 -7.78 7.61
C GLY A 77 3.19 -7.16 6.52
N TYR A 78 2.69 -6.14 5.82
CA TYR A 78 3.46 -5.38 4.83
C TYR A 78 4.73 -4.79 5.42
N PHE A 79 4.62 -4.05 6.53
CA PHE A 79 5.78 -3.39 7.15
C PHE A 79 6.78 -4.41 7.69
N ASN A 80 6.33 -5.52 8.28
CA ASN A 80 7.21 -6.61 8.70
C ASN A 80 8.00 -7.19 7.52
N ARG A 81 7.33 -7.42 6.39
CA ARG A 81 7.95 -7.96 5.19
C ARG A 81 8.96 -7.01 4.55
N VAL A 82 8.64 -5.72 4.49
CA VAL A 82 9.45 -4.72 3.77
C VAL A 82 10.55 -4.11 4.64
N HIS A 83 10.31 -3.92 5.93
CA HIS A 83 11.20 -3.18 6.83
C HIS A 83 11.80 -4.05 7.95
N GLY A 84 11.33 -5.29 8.13
CA GLY A 84 11.89 -6.23 9.09
C GLY A 84 11.93 -5.66 10.51
N ARG A 85 13.13 -5.53 11.08
CA ARG A 85 13.34 -5.08 12.47
C ARG A 85 12.79 -3.68 12.76
N SER A 86 12.63 -2.83 11.75
CA SER A 86 12.07 -1.48 11.94
C SER A 86 10.58 -1.36 11.69
N ALA A 87 9.91 -2.44 11.31
CA ALA A 87 8.52 -2.45 10.85
C ALA A 87 7.56 -1.67 11.74
N GLN A 88 7.60 -1.86 13.06
CA GLN A 88 6.70 -1.15 13.97
C GLN A 88 6.93 0.37 13.96
N ARG A 89 8.20 0.80 13.90
CA ARG A 89 8.56 2.22 13.83
C ARG A 89 8.08 2.82 12.51
N ASP A 90 8.33 2.13 11.40
CA ASP A 90 7.94 2.60 10.07
C ASP A 90 6.41 2.64 9.89
N LEU A 91 5.69 1.66 10.46
CA LEU A 91 4.21 1.67 10.51
C LEU A 91 3.68 2.85 11.32
N ASN A 92 4.24 3.10 12.51
CA ASN A 92 3.84 4.24 13.33
C ASN A 92 4.12 5.57 12.61
N GLN A 93 5.29 5.69 11.97
CA GLN A 93 5.64 6.87 11.19
C GLN A 93 4.68 7.07 10.01
N TYR A 94 4.34 6.01 9.29
CA TYR A 94 3.35 6.06 8.21
C TYR A 94 1.98 6.54 8.72
N ILE A 95 1.48 5.98 9.82
CA ILE A 95 0.19 6.37 10.41
C ILE A 95 0.18 7.86 10.78
N THR A 96 1.24 8.33 11.44
CA THR A 96 1.37 9.74 11.84
C THR A 96 1.45 10.65 10.61
N ALA A 97 2.25 10.28 9.61
CA ALA A 97 2.38 11.04 8.38
C ALA A 97 1.05 11.09 7.59
N LEU A 98 0.29 10.00 7.58
CA LEU A 98 -1.03 9.93 6.95
C LEU A 98 -2.02 10.89 7.61
N ALA A 99 -2.12 10.85 8.95
CA ALA A 99 -2.97 11.76 9.71
C ALA A 99 -2.59 13.22 9.45
N ASN A 100 -1.30 13.54 9.45
CA ASN A 100 -0.82 14.89 9.17
C ASN A 100 -1.14 15.34 7.75
N ALA A 101 -0.95 14.49 6.73
CA ALA A 101 -1.25 14.81 5.35
C ALA A 101 -2.75 15.09 5.15
N GLN A 102 -3.63 14.29 5.77
CA GLN A 102 -5.07 14.48 5.65
C GLN A 102 -5.59 15.66 6.48
N SER A 103 -5.01 15.94 7.65
CA SER A 103 -5.29 17.16 8.40
C SER A 103 -4.90 18.42 7.63
N GLN A 104 -3.73 18.41 6.97
CA GLN A 104 -3.31 19.52 6.10
C GLN A 104 -4.26 19.70 4.91
N GLU A 105 -4.72 18.61 4.31
CA GLU A 105 -5.73 18.68 3.25
C GLU A 105 -7.07 19.24 3.76
N GLY A 106 -7.51 18.84 4.95
CA GLY A 106 -8.69 19.41 5.60
C GLY A 106 -8.55 20.92 5.83
N ILE A 107 -7.39 21.37 6.31
CA ILE A 107 -7.06 22.79 6.46
C ILE A 107 -7.08 23.51 5.11
N ARG A 108 -6.49 22.91 4.07
CA ARG A 108 -6.43 23.48 2.71
C ARG A 108 -7.83 23.66 2.11
N LEU A 109 -8.73 22.72 2.38
CA LEU A 109 -10.12 22.76 1.95
C LEU A 109 -11.00 23.71 2.78
N GLY A 110 -10.58 24.04 4.00
CA GLY A 110 -11.30 24.97 4.88
C GLY A 110 -12.75 24.54 5.12
N SER A 111 -13.69 25.48 4.94
CA SER A 111 -15.13 25.24 5.15
C SER A 111 -15.70 24.13 4.28
N ASP A 112 -15.13 23.88 3.11
CA ASP A 112 -15.64 22.86 2.17
C ASP A 112 -15.39 21.44 2.67
N PHE A 113 -14.40 21.25 3.55
CA PHE A 113 -14.03 19.93 4.05
C PHE A 113 -15.22 19.23 4.73
N CYS A 114 -15.92 19.93 5.63
CA CYS A 114 -17.04 19.35 6.37
C CYS A 114 -18.21 18.97 5.46
N GLY A 115 -18.48 19.77 4.43
CA GLY A 115 -19.48 19.47 3.41
C GLY A 115 -19.14 18.23 2.57
N LYS A 116 -17.85 17.89 2.42
CA LYS A 116 -17.38 16.72 1.67
C LYS A 116 -17.31 15.46 2.52
N VAL A 117 -16.86 15.55 3.78
CA VAL A 117 -16.66 14.37 4.63
C VAL A 117 -17.97 13.84 5.22
N GLY A 118 -18.98 14.71 5.43
CA GLY A 118 -20.31 14.29 5.90
C GLY A 118 -20.97 13.21 5.01
N PRO A 119 -21.10 13.44 3.68
CA PRO A 119 -21.62 12.44 2.76
C PRO A 119 -20.77 11.17 2.68
N MET A 120 -19.46 11.24 2.97
CA MET A 120 -18.61 10.04 3.03
C MET A 120 -19.03 9.12 4.19
N PHE A 121 -19.39 9.68 5.36
CA PHE A 121 -19.97 8.90 6.45
C PHE A 121 -21.25 8.20 6.02
N ASP A 122 -22.15 8.92 5.34
CA ASP A 122 -23.43 8.35 4.90
C ASP A 122 -23.19 7.21 3.89
N ARG A 123 -22.22 7.38 2.98
CA ARG A 123 -21.82 6.37 1.99
C ARG A 123 -21.24 5.11 2.63
N VAL A 124 -20.33 5.24 3.59
CA VAL A 124 -19.76 4.04 4.25
C VAL A 124 -20.76 3.36 5.17
N MET A 125 -21.76 4.07 5.70
CA MET A 125 -22.78 3.50 6.56
C MET A 125 -23.96 2.89 5.79
N SER A 126 -24.08 3.12 4.48
CA SER A 126 -25.14 2.52 3.66
C SER A 126 -24.85 1.10 3.21
N VAL A 127 -23.60 0.62 3.31
CA VAL A 127 -23.22 -0.70 2.81
C VAL A 127 -23.43 -1.83 3.82
N GLY A 128 -23.99 -2.94 3.36
CA GLY A 128 -24.28 -4.11 4.21
C GLY A 128 -23.08 -5.04 4.42
N ALA A 129 -22.13 -5.06 3.48
CA ALA A 129 -21.04 -6.04 3.45
C ALA A 129 -19.64 -5.40 3.45
N ASN A 130 -18.67 -6.13 3.97
CA ASN A 130 -17.28 -5.68 4.13
C ASN A 130 -16.59 -5.46 2.77
N ALA A 131 -16.94 -6.24 1.74
CA ALA A 131 -16.41 -6.08 0.39
C ALA A 131 -16.72 -4.69 -0.19
N ASP A 132 -17.90 -4.15 0.14
CA ASP A 132 -18.33 -2.83 -0.33
C ASP A 132 -17.55 -1.71 0.37
N LEU A 133 -17.20 -1.88 1.65
CA LEU A 133 -16.35 -0.92 2.37
C LEU A 133 -14.96 -0.83 1.72
N LEU A 134 -14.38 -1.97 1.34
CA LEU A 134 -13.08 -2.00 0.66
C LEU A 134 -13.17 -1.32 -0.71
N ALA A 135 -14.24 -1.56 -1.48
CA ALA A 135 -14.48 -0.87 -2.75
C ALA A 135 -14.59 0.65 -2.57
N ILE A 136 -15.41 1.11 -1.60
CA ILE A 136 -15.54 2.54 -1.28
C ILE A 136 -14.17 3.14 -0.90
N SER A 137 -13.38 2.44 -0.09
CA SER A 137 -12.08 2.93 0.35
C SER A 137 -11.09 3.10 -0.81
N ALA A 138 -11.12 2.18 -1.78
CA ALA A 138 -10.27 2.25 -2.96
C ALA A 138 -10.71 3.39 -3.91
N GLU A 139 -12.02 3.53 -4.12
CA GLU A 139 -12.60 4.56 -4.99
C GLU A 139 -12.47 5.97 -4.43
N ALA A 140 -12.42 6.12 -3.11
CA ALA A 140 -12.30 7.43 -2.46
C ALA A 140 -10.99 8.15 -2.82
N ASN A 141 -9.96 7.42 -3.29
CA ASN A 141 -8.67 7.94 -3.73
C ASN A 141 -8.08 8.99 -2.78
N LEU A 142 -8.13 8.67 -1.48
CA LEU A 142 -7.75 9.60 -0.42
C LEU A 142 -6.23 9.79 -0.37
N PRO A 143 -5.74 10.96 0.06
CA PRO A 143 -4.31 11.20 0.24
C PRO A 143 -3.68 10.12 1.12
N GLN A 144 -2.60 9.54 0.61
CA GLN A 144 -1.72 8.62 1.33
C GLN A 144 -0.49 9.37 1.85
N ALA A 145 0.16 8.87 2.91
CA ALA A 145 1.40 9.47 3.41
C ALA A 145 2.55 9.43 2.38
N TYR A 146 2.57 8.39 1.55
CA TYR A 146 3.48 8.21 0.43
C TYR A 146 2.86 7.30 -0.62
N ALA A 147 3.45 7.27 -1.82
CA ALA A 147 2.98 6.42 -2.91
C ALA A 147 3.13 4.92 -2.58
N VAL A 148 2.01 4.21 -2.49
CA VAL A 148 1.97 2.75 -2.31
C VAL A 148 1.96 2.08 -3.68
N ARG A 149 3.08 1.47 -4.07
CA ARG A 149 3.18 0.76 -5.35
C ARG A 149 2.59 -0.63 -5.25
N SER A 150 1.70 -1.00 -6.17
CA SER A 150 1.15 -2.35 -6.25
C SER A 150 2.14 -3.31 -6.93
N CYS A 151 2.20 -4.56 -6.46
CA CYS A 151 3.07 -5.59 -7.04
C CYS A 151 2.61 -6.08 -8.43
N ASP A 152 1.37 -5.77 -8.81
CA ASP A 152 0.76 -6.20 -10.07
C ASP A 152 1.20 -5.34 -11.27
N LEU A 153 1.95 -4.25 -11.04
CA LEU A 153 2.49 -3.38 -12.10
C LEU A 153 3.71 -3.96 -12.85
N ARG A 154 3.88 -5.28 -12.89
CA ARG A 154 4.99 -5.92 -13.63
C ARG A 154 4.71 -6.01 -15.13
N THR A 155 4.61 -4.90 -15.89
CA THR A 155 4.77 -4.96 -17.37
C THR A 155 5.09 -3.63 -18.12
N ALA A 156 5.75 -2.64 -17.53
CA ALA A 156 6.03 -1.40 -18.31
C ALA A 156 7.43 -0.79 -18.17
N GLU A 157 8.43 -1.56 -17.75
CA GLU A 157 9.82 -1.10 -17.94
C GLU A 157 10.75 -2.29 -18.22
N THR A 158 10.77 -2.73 -19.47
CA THR A 158 11.92 -3.50 -19.98
C THR A 158 13.03 -2.49 -20.28
N PRO A 159 14.19 -2.54 -19.63
CA PRO A 159 15.34 -1.79 -20.11
C PRO A 159 15.79 -2.42 -21.43
N SER A 160 15.62 -1.69 -22.53
CA SER A 160 16.24 -2.03 -23.81
C SER A 160 17.76 -1.99 -23.66
N ARG A 161 18.37 -3.13 -23.31
CA ARG A 161 19.79 -3.38 -23.57
C ARG A 161 19.93 -3.69 -25.06
N THR A 162 19.99 -2.65 -25.89
CA THR A 162 20.54 -2.77 -27.24
C THR A 162 22.06 -2.74 -27.11
N GLY A 163 22.62 -3.90 -26.82
CA GLY A 163 24.03 -4.20 -27.03
C GLY A 163 24.15 -5.16 -28.22
N THR A 164 24.33 -4.62 -29.42
CA THR A 164 24.83 -5.36 -30.59
C THR A 164 25.89 -4.46 -31.24
N GLN A 165 27.17 -4.63 -30.90
CA GLN A 165 28.12 -5.58 -31.47
C GLN A 165 28.89 -4.95 -32.65
N ARG A 166 30.20 -4.81 -32.43
CA ARG A 166 31.24 -4.41 -33.37
C ARG A 166 31.10 -5.12 -34.73
N ARG A 167 31.39 -4.37 -35.80
CA ARG A 167 32.18 -4.83 -36.93
C ARG A 167 33.26 -3.80 -37.23
#